data_AF-A0A7S4BYA4-F1
#
_entry.id   AF-A0A7S4BYA4-F1
#
_cell.length_a   1.000
_cell.length_b   1.000
_cell.length_c   1.000
_cell.angle_alpha   90.00
_cell.angle_beta   90.00
_cell.angle_gamma   90.00
#
_symmetry.space_group_name_H-M   'P 1'
#
loop_
_entity.id
_entity.type
_entity.pdbx_description
1 polymer ?
#
loop_
_entity_poly.entity_id
_entity_poly.type
_entity_poly.pdbx_seq_one_letter_code
_entity_poly.pdbx_strand_id
1 'polypeptide(L)'
;LTVNEISGTIPDVGDLTGLYFLGFSVNKISGTIPDVAALTDLNNLFLSENKISGTIPDVAALTNLRNLYLNENKISGTIPDISALTNLGSLPLYENEISGTIPDVAALTNLDRVCAAMLLNMACTCIA
;
A
#
# COMPACT_ATOMS: atom_id res chain seq x y z
N LEU A 1 -15.30 -1.62 -5.95
CA LEU A 1 -16.33 -1.41 -4.91
C LEU A 1 -15.76 -0.43 -3.89
N THR A 2 -15.84 0.87 -4.16
CA THR A 2 -14.94 1.86 -3.52
C THR A 2 -15.59 2.73 -2.44
N VAL A 3 -16.86 2.51 -2.10
CA VAL A 3 -17.54 3.14 -0.96
C VAL A 3 -18.69 2.24 -0.51
N ASN A 4 -18.57 1.57 0.63
CA ASN A 4 -19.65 0.77 1.22
C ASN A 4 -19.48 0.67 2.76
N GLU A 5 -20.36 -0.08 3.42
CA GLU A 5 -20.21 -0.46 4.83
C GLU A 5 -19.58 -1.84 5.03
N ILE A 6 -18.78 -2.32 4.06
CA ILE A 6 -18.18 -3.66 4.15
C ILE A 6 -17.25 -3.70 5.36
N SER A 7 -17.42 -4.72 6.19
CA SER A 7 -16.65 -4.94 7.41
C SER A 7 -16.11 -6.37 7.45
N GLY A 8 -15.22 -6.65 8.40
CA GLY A 8 -14.46 -7.89 8.45
C GLY A 8 -13.04 -7.70 7.92
N THR A 9 -12.37 -8.79 7.59
CA THR A 9 -11.00 -8.78 7.08
C THR A 9 -10.97 -8.95 5.56
N ILE A 10 -9.86 -8.59 4.94
CA ILE A 10 -9.57 -8.99 3.57
C ILE A 10 -9.46 -10.53 3.56
N PRO A 11 -10.18 -11.24 2.68
CA PRO A 11 -10.03 -12.70 2.56
C PRO A 11 -8.63 -13.05 2.05
N ASP A 12 -8.21 -14.29 2.26
CA ASP A 12 -7.00 -14.79 1.62
C ASP A 12 -7.19 -14.79 0.10
N VAL A 13 -6.29 -14.07 -0.58
CA VAL A 13 -6.30 -13.88 -2.03
C VAL A 13 -5.04 -14.44 -2.69
N GLY A 14 -4.12 -15.05 -1.93
CA GLY A 14 -2.79 -15.44 -2.42
C GLY A 14 -2.82 -16.36 -3.65
N ASP A 15 -3.86 -17.18 -3.79
CA ASP A 15 -4.03 -18.10 -4.93
C ASP A 15 -4.61 -17.44 -6.20
N LEU A 16 -5.01 -16.16 -6.13
CA LEU A 16 -5.57 -15.42 -7.26
C LEU A 16 -4.46 -14.81 -8.12
N THR A 17 -3.55 -15.63 -8.66
CA THR A 17 -2.32 -15.15 -9.33
C THR A 17 -2.55 -14.22 -10.52
N GLY A 18 -3.73 -14.28 -11.16
CA GLY A 18 -4.14 -13.37 -12.24
C GLY A 18 -4.88 -12.10 -11.77
N LEU A 19 -4.87 -11.81 -10.46
CA LEU A 19 -5.57 -10.65 -9.90
C LEU A 19 -4.88 -9.36 -10.31
N TYR A 20 -5.55 -8.58 -11.15
CA TYR A 20 -5.03 -7.30 -11.65
C TYR A 20 -5.34 -6.11 -10.74
N PHE A 21 -6.47 -6.17 -10.03
CA PHE A 21 -6.98 -5.07 -9.21
C PHE A 21 -7.60 -5.62 -7.91
N LEU A 22 -7.18 -5.08 -6.76
CA LEU A 22 -7.77 -5.35 -5.47
C LEU A 22 -8.14 -4.02 -4.80
N GLY A 23 -9.44 -3.81 -4.55
CA GLY A 23 -9.93 -2.51 -4.08
C GLY A 23 -11.06 -2.61 -3.07
N PHE A 24 -10.77 -2.17 -1.84
CA PHE A 24 -11.68 -2.06 -0.71
C PHE A 24 -11.65 -0.67 -0.05
N SER A 25 -11.11 0.36 -0.73
CA SER A 25 -11.08 1.72 -0.19
C SER A 25 -12.45 2.20 0.30
N VAL A 26 -12.45 3.06 1.32
CA VAL A 26 -13.64 3.68 1.93
C VAL A 26 -14.65 2.64 2.43
N ASN A 27 -14.20 1.82 3.38
CA ASN A 27 -15.02 0.78 4.02
C ASN A 27 -14.72 0.70 5.54
N LYS A 28 -15.21 -0.35 6.19
CA LYS A 28 -14.97 -0.66 7.61
C LYS A 28 -14.09 -1.93 7.75
N ILE A 29 -13.25 -2.24 6.76
CA ILE A 29 -12.35 -3.40 6.78
C ILE A 29 -11.33 -3.23 7.91
N SER A 30 -11.05 -4.31 8.64
CA SER A 30 -10.08 -4.38 9.72
C SER A 30 -9.15 -5.59 9.56
N GLY A 31 -8.27 -5.83 10.53
CA GLY A 31 -7.26 -6.88 10.45
C GLY A 31 -6.03 -6.43 9.68
N THR A 32 -5.30 -7.37 9.06
CA THR A 32 -4.05 -7.10 8.34
C THR A 32 -4.23 -7.25 6.83
N ILE A 33 -3.29 -6.72 6.06
CA ILE A 33 -3.17 -7.05 4.64
C ILE A 33 -2.70 -8.52 4.55
N PRO A 34 -3.37 -9.40 3.77
CA PRO A 34 -2.94 -10.79 3.60
C PRO A 34 -1.63 -10.87 2.82
N ASP A 35 -1.04 -12.06 2.74
CA ASP A 35 0.10 -12.28 1.87
C ASP A 35 -0.32 -12.06 0.40
N VAL A 36 0.39 -11.17 -0.27
CA VAL A 36 0.14 -10.79 -1.66
C VAL A 36 1.32 -11.15 -2.56
N ALA A 37 2.39 -11.77 -2.04
CA ALA A 37 3.63 -12.00 -2.79
C ALA A 37 3.44 -12.81 -4.09
N ALA A 38 2.42 -13.66 -4.15
CA ALA A 38 2.08 -14.45 -5.34
C ALA A 38 1.29 -13.68 -6.42
N LEU A 39 0.83 -12.45 -6.13
CA LEU A 39 -0.04 -11.66 -7.01
C LEU A 39 0.77 -10.82 -8.01
N THR A 40 1.68 -11.45 -8.75
CA THR A 40 2.65 -10.74 -9.60
C THR A 40 2.02 -9.91 -10.73
N ASP A 41 0.76 -10.19 -11.10
CA ASP A 41 -0.01 -9.43 -12.10
C ASP A 41 -0.74 -8.21 -11.49
N LEU A 42 -0.69 -8.03 -10.17
CA LEU A 42 -1.41 -6.98 -9.47
C LEU A 42 -0.87 -5.60 -9.86
N ASN A 43 -1.77 -4.75 -10.33
CA ASN A 43 -1.43 -3.41 -10.79
C ASN A 43 -1.89 -2.32 -9.82
N ASN A 44 -2.99 -2.57 -9.11
CA ASN A 44 -3.61 -1.60 -8.21
C ASN A 44 -4.05 -2.30 -6.92
N LEU A 45 -3.54 -1.82 -5.80
CA LEU A 45 -3.96 -2.22 -4.46
C LEU A 45 -4.51 -1.01 -3.71
N PHE A 46 -5.83 -0.91 -3.63
CA PHE A 46 -6.55 0.24 -3.07
C PHE A 46 -7.24 -0.15 -1.76
N LEU A 47 -6.64 0.20 -0.64
CA LEU A 47 -7.11 -0.12 0.71
C LEU A 47 -7.27 1.12 1.60
N SER A 48 -7.21 2.32 1.03
CA SER A 48 -7.31 3.58 1.77
C SER A 48 -8.61 3.72 2.57
N GLU A 49 -8.61 4.55 3.61
CA GLU A 49 -9.82 4.87 4.38
C GLU A 49 -10.53 3.62 4.95
N ASN A 50 -9.79 2.86 5.76
CA ASN A 50 -10.27 1.65 6.44
C ASN A 50 -9.75 1.60 7.90
N LYS A 51 -9.88 0.45 8.55
CA LYS A 51 -9.38 0.18 9.91
C LYS A 51 -8.29 -0.90 9.90
N ILE A 52 -7.56 -1.05 8.78
CA ILE A 52 -6.50 -2.05 8.62
C ILE A 52 -5.33 -1.68 9.52
N SER A 53 -4.76 -2.67 10.20
CA SER A 53 -3.63 -2.54 11.13
C SER A 53 -2.53 -3.54 10.79
N GLY A 54 -1.46 -3.55 11.59
CA GLY A 54 -0.29 -4.40 11.34
C GLY A 54 0.69 -3.75 10.38
N THR A 55 1.54 -4.53 9.73
CA THR A 55 2.59 -4.02 8.83
C THR A 55 2.21 -4.18 7.36
N ILE A 56 2.89 -3.44 6.48
CA ILE A 56 2.84 -3.70 5.04
C ILE A 56 3.55 -5.05 4.78
N PRO A 57 2.92 -6.01 4.06
CA PRO A 57 3.54 -7.29 3.73
C PRO A 57 4.69 -7.10 2.73
N ASP A 58 5.44 -8.18 2.46
CA ASP A 58 6.44 -8.15 1.39
C ASP A 58 5.75 -7.96 0.03
N VAL A 59 6.16 -6.90 -0.66
CA VAL A 59 5.63 -6.52 -1.97
C VAL A 59 6.71 -6.56 -3.05
N ALA A 60 7.94 -7.01 -2.75
CA ALA A 60 9.06 -6.95 -3.69
C ALA A 60 8.80 -7.72 -5.00
N ALA A 61 7.96 -8.75 -4.97
CA ALA A 61 7.57 -9.53 -6.15
C ALA A 61 6.53 -8.84 -7.05
N LEU A 62 5.90 -7.75 -6.60
CA LEU A 62 4.80 -7.09 -7.30
C LEU A 62 5.32 -6.07 -8.33
N THR A 63 6.25 -6.47 -9.19
CA THR A 63 6.94 -5.55 -10.11
C THR A 63 6.01 -4.84 -11.12
N ASN A 64 4.78 -5.33 -11.30
CA ASN A 64 3.74 -4.70 -12.11
C ASN A 64 2.90 -3.66 -11.35
N LEU A 65 3.08 -3.51 -10.03
CA LEU A 65 2.28 -2.61 -9.19
C LEU A 65 2.54 -1.16 -9.60
N ARG A 66 1.47 -0.43 -9.88
CA ARG A 66 1.51 1.00 -10.22
C ARG A 66 1.03 1.87 -9.08
N ASN A 67 0.03 1.40 -8.34
CA ASN A 67 -0.59 2.18 -7.30
C ASN A 67 -0.81 1.33 -6.04
N LEU A 68 -0.25 1.79 -4.93
CA LEU A 68 -0.38 1.17 -3.61
C LEU A 68 -0.95 2.18 -2.61
N TYR A 69 -2.27 2.17 -2.43
CA TYR A 69 -2.96 3.17 -1.63
C TYR A 69 -3.34 2.59 -0.28
N LEU A 70 -2.62 2.99 0.76
CA LEU A 70 -2.82 2.50 2.13
C LEU A 70 -3.09 3.61 3.14
N ASN A 71 -3.20 4.87 2.69
CA ASN A 71 -3.48 6.03 3.55
C ASN A 71 -4.77 5.86 4.37
N GLU A 72 -4.86 6.59 5.48
CA GLU A 72 -6.06 6.63 6.35
C GLU A 72 -6.43 5.23 6.87
N ASN A 73 -5.46 4.60 7.54
CA ASN A 73 -5.57 3.30 8.19
C ASN A 73 -4.84 3.34 9.55
N LYS A 74 -4.57 2.17 10.15
CA LYS A 74 -3.81 1.99 11.39
C LYS A 74 -2.56 1.14 11.18
N ILE A 75 -1.97 1.20 9.98
CA ILE A 75 -0.79 0.41 9.62
C ILE A 75 0.41 0.99 10.35
N SER A 76 1.23 0.12 10.94
CA SER A 76 2.42 0.48 11.71
C SER A 76 3.67 -0.24 11.18
N GLY A 77 4.82 -0.04 11.83
CA GLY A 77 6.10 -0.59 11.39
C GLY A 77 6.80 0.30 10.37
N THR A 78 7.57 -0.30 9.47
CA THR A 78 8.37 0.39 8.44
C THR A 78 7.85 0.08 7.04
N ILE A 79 8.22 0.91 6.07
CA ILE A 79 8.00 0.61 4.65
C ILE A 79 8.96 -0.53 4.26
N PRO A 80 8.48 -1.62 3.64
CA PRO A 80 9.32 -2.73 3.18
C PRO A 80 10.21 -2.28 2.00
N ASP A 81 11.13 -3.13 1.57
CA ASP A 81 11.89 -2.86 0.35
C ASP A 81 10.94 -2.79 -0.85
N ILE A 82 10.97 -1.63 -1.53
CA ILE A 82 10.18 -1.34 -2.72
C ILE A 82 11.06 -1.07 -3.94
N SER A 83 12.39 -1.28 -3.84
CA SER A 83 13.35 -0.96 -4.91
C SER A 83 13.09 -1.68 -6.23
N ALA A 84 12.45 -2.86 -6.18
CA ALA A 84 12.05 -3.64 -7.36
C ALA A 84 10.76 -3.13 -8.04
N LEU A 85 10.01 -2.23 -7.40
CA LEU A 85 8.71 -1.75 -7.88
C LEU A 85 8.84 -0.62 -8.89
N THR A 86 9.65 -0.80 -9.94
CA THR A 86 10.01 0.27 -10.89
C THR A 86 8.81 0.86 -11.64
N ASN A 87 7.66 0.20 -11.65
CA ASN A 87 6.40 0.70 -12.22
C ASN A 87 5.53 1.49 -11.23
N LEU A 88 5.91 1.55 -9.95
CA LEU A 88 5.14 2.22 -8.91
C LEU A 88 5.15 3.72 -9.14
N GLY A 89 3.97 4.29 -9.33
CA GLY A 89 3.76 5.71 -9.53
C GLY A 89 3.20 6.43 -8.31
N SER A 90 2.54 5.71 -7.39
CA SER A 90 1.90 6.33 -6.24
C SER A 90 1.88 5.43 -5.02
N LEU A 91 2.36 5.99 -3.91
CA LEU A 91 2.46 5.36 -2.60
C LEU A 91 1.96 6.31 -1.49
N PRO A 92 0.64 6.59 -1.40
CA PRO A 92 0.08 7.33 -0.28
C PRO A 92 -0.04 6.43 0.95
N LEU A 93 0.63 6.83 2.02
CA LEU A 93 0.77 6.16 3.32
C LEU A 93 0.41 7.08 4.49
N TYR A 94 -0.03 8.32 4.23
CA TYR A 94 -0.36 9.32 5.26
C TYR A 94 -1.52 8.84 6.14
N GLU A 95 -1.67 9.42 7.33
CA GLU A 95 -2.69 8.99 8.31
C GLU A 95 -2.62 7.48 8.60
N ASN A 96 -1.41 7.04 8.95
CA ASN A 96 -1.09 5.72 9.51
C ASN A 96 -0.11 5.90 10.68
N GLU A 97 0.29 4.81 11.32
CA GLU A 97 1.26 4.73 12.41
C GLU A 97 2.65 4.26 11.92
N ILE A 98 2.98 4.52 10.66
CA ILE A 98 4.26 4.13 10.03
C ILE A 98 5.41 4.95 10.63
N SER A 99 6.52 4.27 10.87
CA SER A 99 7.74 4.79 11.48
C SER A 99 8.97 4.39 10.65
N GLY A 100 10.15 4.88 11.04
CA GLY A 100 11.40 4.59 10.35
C GLY A 100 11.74 5.62 9.27
N THR A 101 12.43 5.16 8.23
CA THR A 101 12.88 5.98 7.09
C THR A 101 12.23 5.49 5.80
N ILE A 102 12.09 6.40 4.83
CA ILE A 102 11.70 6.01 3.47
C ILE A 102 12.86 5.15 2.91
N PRO A 103 12.58 3.95 2.37
CA PRO A 103 13.59 3.10 1.74
C PRO A 103 14.19 3.78 0.51
N ASP A 104 15.28 3.23 -0.04
CA ASP A 104 15.87 3.79 -1.25
C ASP A 104 14.88 3.71 -2.43
N VAL A 105 14.53 4.88 -2.96
CA VAL A 105 13.61 5.04 -4.09
C VAL A 105 14.33 5.48 -5.37
N ALA A 106 15.67 5.48 -5.41
CA ALA A 106 16.44 5.93 -6.58
C ALA A 106 16.13 5.14 -7.86
N ALA A 107 15.73 3.86 -7.73
CA ALA A 107 15.32 3.02 -8.86
C ALA A 107 13.87 3.27 -9.32
N LEU A 108 13.07 4.00 -8.55
CA LEU A 108 11.63 4.16 -8.79
C LEU A 108 11.36 5.40 -9.64
N THR A 109 11.83 5.36 -10.88
CA THR A 109 11.78 6.52 -11.80
C THR A 109 10.38 6.97 -12.19
N ASN A 110 9.36 6.12 -11.96
CA ASN A 110 7.96 6.47 -12.22
C ASN A 110 7.24 7.04 -10.99
N LEU A 111 7.90 7.09 -9.83
CA LEU A 111 7.28 7.40 -8.56
C LEU A 111 7.08 8.91 -8.39
N ASP A 112 5.90 9.39 -8.81
CA ASP A 112 5.55 10.82 -8.74
C ASP A 112 5.15 11.26 -7.32
N ARG A 113 4.67 10.34 -6.48
CA ARG A 113 4.07 10.66 -5.18
C ARG A 113 4.39 9.64 -4.10
N VAL A 114 5.14 10.08 -3.08
CA VAL A 114 5.29 9.38 -1.80
C VAL A 114 4.82 10.32 -0.69
N CYS A 115 3.77 9.91 0.03
CA CYS A 115 3.29 10.67 1.18
C CYS A 115 3.17 9.74 2.37
N ALA A 116 4.19 9.69 3.22
CA ALA A 116 4.16 8.98 4.49
C ALA A 116 4.22 9.99 5.63
N ALA A 117 3.32 9.87 6.61
CA ALA A 117 3.32 10.73 7.79
C ALA A 117 4.36 10.22 8.81
N MET A 118 5.65 10.39 8.53
CA MET A 118 6.70 10.15 9.51
C MET A 118 6.96 11.45 10.25
N LEU A 119 6.83 11.42 11.58
CA LEU A 119 6.68 12.55 12.51
C LEU A 119 7.43 13.86 12.16
N LEU A 120 6.76 14.98 12.49
CA LEU A 120 7.15 16.41 12.53
C LEU A 120 6.95 17.31 11.30
N ASN A 121 6.51 16.81 10.16
CA ASN A 121 5.94 17.68 9.13
C ASN A 121 4.94 16.88 8.29
N MET A 122 3.67 17.32 8.26
CA MET A 122 2.61 16.83 7.37
C MET A 122 2.90 17.16 5.89
N ALA A 123 4.15 17.08 5.44
CA ALA A 123 4.50 17.34 4.06
C ALA A 123 4.42 16.05 3.27
N CYS A 124 3.35 15.90 2.47
CA CYS A 124 3.48 15.17 1.20
C CYS A 124 4.72 15.72 0.50
N THR A 125 5.76 14.91 0.33
CA THR A 125 6.86 15.29 -0.54
C THR A 125 6.53 14.74 -1.91
N CYS A 126 6.10 15.62 -2.82
CA CYS A 126 6.15 15.30 -4.23
C CYS A 126 7.64 15.09 -4.56
N ILE A 127 8.02 13.85 -4.81
CA ILE A 127 9.34 13.55 -5.35
C ILE A 127 9.18 13.81 -6.85
N ALA A 128 9.74 14.93 -7.31
CA ALA A 128 9.82 15.24 -8.74
C ALA A 128 11.13 14.68 -9.30
#